data_AF-A0A497EFB8-F1
#
_entry.id   AF-A0A497EFB8-F1
#
_cell.length_a   1.000
_cell.length_b   1.000
_cell.length_c   1.000
_cell.angle_alpha   90.00
_cell.angle_beta   90.00
_cell.angle_gamma   90.00
#
_symmetry.space_group_name_H-M   'P 1'
#
loop_
_entity.id
_entity.type
_entity.pdbx_description
1 polymer ?
#
loop_
_entity_poly.entity_id
_entity_poly.type
_entity_poly.pdbx_seq_one_letter_code
_entity_poly.pdbx_strand_id
1 'polypeptide(L)'
;MVLRMNLARGVPGRDHLVWEIEVSDGAAIREILYLDAHHGKIIDRVSGIHTIFRQIHQRFLDNTLWREGDNFPFTGSDAQNNAEVNELILGSLDIHTLFANLSDGDFLSWNGNHAAMHSIQNFVYDDCPNAFWNGSTTNFCIGMVADDIVSHEWTHAYTMSTHALFYRVQPGAINEAYSDIFGEIADRLNGRGSDEPDVRRTDGGCPSTDSSLRWQIGEDSVFGTFRDMWNPACFGDPTRVSDDRYACGEDDSGGVHTNSGIPNHAFTLATDGGGFNATEISGIGLTRSAHIWWRAMSVYQVATTDFPDHADLIELACEDLIGADLTDLETGDISPDRISAAHCIEIAKVMTAVEMRLPPDQCAFEPLLAPSPPSIPESRVIFSEDFSTDPFSGDRAWSVSNVGVYDEYDPRDWAWVDTPPEGSAGDGAAFAIDSVFIGDCIPGSDDQSGVMYLDSPPVTILETGREAFLVFDHYVATEGMWDGGLVEISVEGRPFLELPLSSFLFNPYSLILKNTSDGNDNPLAGRWAFTGSDGGSVRGSWGQSQVSLDGIAAPGETVVIRFAFGVDGCNGLDGWYLDRVQLIEDGPPPRQGSGRSGG
;
A
#
# COMPACT_ATOMS: atom_id res chain seq x y z
N MET A 1 -20.36 41.12 22.98
CA MET A 1 -19.34 41.95 22.30
C MET A 1 -19.72 42.13 20.83
N VAL A 2 -19.03 42.99 20.08
CA VAL A 2 -19.19 43.05 18.62
C VAL A 2 -18.07 42.24 18.00
N LEU A 3 -18.41 41.17 17.27
CA LEU A 3 -17.48 40.37 16.48
C LEU A 3 -17.64 40.77 15.02
N ARG A 4 -16.53 41.06 14.34
CA ARG A 4 -16.49 41.16 12.88
C ARG A 4 -16.13 39.79 12.34
N MET A 5 -17.02 39.20 11.54
CA MET A 5 -16.72 37.90 10.89
C MET A 5 -15.41 38.01 10.10
N ASN A 6 -14.64 36.92 10.06
CA ASN A 6 -13.37 36.81 9.34
C ASN A 6 -12.26 37.78 9.80
N LEU A 7 -12.45 38.52 10.90
CA LEU A 7 -11.44 39.46 11.39
C LEU A 7 -10.12 38.77 11.74
N ALA A 8 -10.18 37.60 12.36
CA ALA A 8 -9.00 36.79 12.68
C ALA A 8 -8.28 36.26 11.42
N ARG A 9 -9.02 36.11 10.31
CA ARG A 9 -8.50 35.69 8.99
C ARG A 9 -8.03 36.86 8.12
N GLY A 10 -8.12 38.10 8.62
CA GLY A 10 -7.68 39.30 7.89
C GLY A 10 -8.59 39.75 6.73
N VAL A 11 -9.76 39.13 6.55
CA VAL A 11 -10.69 39.42 5.43
C VAL A 11 -11.83 40.34 5.90
N PRO A 12 -12.32 41.29 5.07
CA PRO A 12 -13.48 42.11 5.43
C PRO A 12 -14.73 41.26 5.71
N GLY A 13 -15.43 41.57 6.81
CA GLY A 13 -16.66 40.88 7.18
C GLY A 13 -17.67 41.80 7.87
N ARG A 14 -18.87 41.27 8.07
CA ARG A 14 -19.99 41.98 8.70
C ARG A 14 -19.84 41.99 10.22
N ASP A 15 -20.29 43.07 10.86
CA ASP A 15 -20.32 43.19 12.32
C ASP A 15 -21.57 42.50 12.89
N HIS A 16 -21.36 41.63 13.87
CA HIS A 16 -22.39 40.95 14.64
C HIS A 16 -22.28 41.31 16.11
N LEU A 17 -23.41 41.56 16.77
CA LEU A 17 -23.46 41.58 18.22
C LEU A 17 -23.55 40.12 18.70
N VAL A 18 -22.58 39.67 19.48
CA VAL A 18 -22.45 38.26 19.89
C VAL A 18 -22.26 38.06 21.40
N TRP A 19 -22.64 36.89 21.89
CA TRP A 19 -22.15 36.29 23.14
C TRP A 19 -20.93 35.44 22.83
N GLU A 20 -19.84 35.66 23.56
CA GLU A 20 -18.69 34.75 23.56
C GLU A 20 -18.90 33.74 24.68
N ILE A 21 -18.83 32.45 24.36
CA ILE A 21 -19.01 31.37 25.32
C ILE A 21 -17.82 30.44 25.18
N GLU A 22 -17.05 30.30 26.25
CA GLU A 22 -16.03 29.27 26.36
C GLU A 22 -16.70 27.96 26.83
N VAL A 23 -16.62 26.92 26.00
CA VAL A 23 -16.97 25.55 26.33
C VAL A 23 -15.68 24.80 26.58
N SER A 24 -15.46 24.34 27.80
CA SER A 24 -14.26 23.57 28.14
C SER A 24 -14.56 22.46 29.13
N ASP A 25 -13.89 21.32 28.97
CA ASP A 25 -13.87 20.22 29.93
C ASP A 25 -12.65 20.28 30.87
N GLY A 26 -11.76 21.26 30.67
CA GLY A 26 -10.53 21.44 31.44
C GLY A 26 -9.41 20.44 31.13
N ALA A 27 -9.56 19.59 30.11
CA ALA A 27 -8.57 18.56 29.74
C ALA A 27 -8.23 18.59 28.25
N ALA A 28 -9.23 18.36 27.38
CA ALA A 28 -9.04 18.13 25.96
C ALA A 28 -10.11 18.80 25.08
N ILE A 29 -11.00 19.60 25.69
CA ILE A 29 -11.96 20.46 24.99
C ILE A 29 -11.80 21.88 25.53
N ARG A 30 -11.55 22.83 24.62
CA ARG A 30 -11.63 24.27 24.87
C ARG A 30 -12.05 24.91 23.56
N GLU A 31 -13.24 25.49 23.55
CA GLU A 31 -13.96 25.97 22.39
C GLU A 31 -14.50 27.36 22.71
N ILE A 32 -14.25 28.34 21.86
CA ILE A 32 -14.80 29.68 21.99
C ILE A 32 -15.88 29.84 20.92
N LEU A 33 -17.13 29.76 21.36
CA LEU A 33 -18.31 29.94 20.51
C LEU A 33 -18.74 31.39 20.52
N TYR A 34 -18.93 31.98 19.34
CA TYR A 34 -19.56 33.28 19.19
C TYR A 34 -21.00 33.11 18.69
N LEU A 35 -21.97 33.39 19.55
CA LEU A 35 -23.39 33.25 19.24
C LEU A 35 -24.02 34.61 19.00
N ASP A 36 -24.82 34.75 17.94
CA ASP A 36 -25.59 35.96 17.68
C ASP A 36 -26.47 36.32 18.88
N ALA A 37 -26.31 37.54 19.39
CA ALA A 37 -26.94 37.98 20.62
C ALA A 37 -28.48 38.10 20.53
N HIS A 38 -29.05 38.14 19.31
CA HIS A 38 -30.48 38.26 19.09
C HIS A 38 -31.16 36.92 18.83
N HIS A 39 -30.50 35.99 18.13
CA HIS A 39 -31.13 34.76 17.66
C HIS A 39 -30.51 33.48 18.24
N GLY A 40 -29.35 33.57 18.90
CA GLY A 40 -28.65 32.41 19.48
C GLY A 40 -28.05 31.45 18.46
N LYS A 41 -27.92 31.85 17.19
CA LYS A 41 -27.22 31.08 16.16
C LYS A 41 -25.70 31.25 16.34
N ILE A 42 -24.94 30.19 16.11
CA ILE A 42 -23.49 30.26 16.05
C ILE A 42 -23.11 31.12 14.84
N ILE A 43 -22.27 32.12 15.09
CA ILE A 43 -21.69 33.05 14.11
C ILE A 43 -20.25 32.65 13.78
N ASP A 44 -19.51 32.16 14.77
CA ASP A 44 -18.11 31.75 14.63
C ASP A 44 -17.75 30.77 15.77
N ARG A 45 -16.75 29.92 15.53
CA ARG A 45 -16.25 28.89 16.45
C ARG A 45 -14.72 28.90 16.38
N VAL A 46 -14.06 29.06 17.52
CA VAL A 46 -12.61 29.07 17.62
C VAL A 46 -12.16 28.01 18.61
N SER A 47 -11.44 26.99 18.15
CA SER A 47 -10.79 26.03 19.05
C SER A 47 -9.71 26.75 19.87
N GLY A 48 -9.82 26.64 21.19
CA GLY A 48 -8.88 27.18 22.17
C GLY A 48 -7.82 26.16 22.62
N ILE A 49 -7.77 24.98 21.98
CA ILE A 49 -6.73 23.97 22.17
C ILE A 49 -5.76 24.06 21.00
N HIS A 50 -4.48 24.20 21.31
CA HIS A 50 -3.41 23.99 20.34
C HIS A 50 -3.31 22.47 20.10
N THR A 51 -4.04 21.96 19.11
CA THR A 51 -4.13 20.51 18.79
C THR A 51 -3.02 20.02 17.87
N ILE A 52 -2.17 20.91 17.38
CA ILE A 52 -1.07 20.60 16.47
C ILE A 52 0.28 20.71 17.18
N PHE A 53 1.19 19.77 16.90
CA PHE A 53 2.55 19.75 17.43
C PHE A 53 3.55 19.65 16.29
N ARG A 54 3.99 20.79 15.74
CA ARG A 54 4.99 20.81 14.66
C ARG A 54 6.38 21.15 15.17
N GLN A 55 7.40 20.58 14.54
CA GLN A 55 8.79 21.00 14.71
C GLN A 55 9.53 20.96 13.38
N ILE A 56 10.24 22.05 13.07
CA ILE A 56 11.13 22.13 11.91
C ILE A 56 12.56 22.02 12.39
N HIS A 57 13.30 21.09 11.78
CA HIS A 57 14.71 20.84 12.07
C HIS A 57 15.56 21.11 10.83
N GLN A 58 16.88 21.21 11.02
CA GLN A 58 17.80 21.42 9.91
C GLN A 58 18.86 20.33 9.86
N ARG A 59 18.99 19.68 8.70
CA ARG A 59 19.88 18.55 8.39
C ARG A 59 19.63 17.26 9.17
N PHE A 60 19.37 17.37 10.47
CA PHE A 60 19.20 16.25 11.38
C PHE A 60 18.07 16.54 12.37
N LEU A 61 17.42 15.48 12.85
CA LEU A 61 16.28 15.56 13.77
C LEU A 61 16.61 16.23 15.12
N ASP A 62 17.87 16.19 15.58
CA ASP A 62 18.29 16.77 16.85
C ASP A 62 18.62 18.28 16.78
N ASN A 63 18.56 18.87 15.58
CA ASN A 63 18.85 20.28 15.33
C ASN A 63 17.58 21.08 15.03
N THR A 64 16.76 21.31 16.06
CA THR A 64 15.49 22.06 15.93
C THR A 64 15.70 23.56 15.67
N LEU A 65 15.07 24.08 14.62
CA LEU A 65 15.02 25.50 14.29
C LEU A 65 13.78 26.22 14.84
N TRP A 66 12.63 25.54 14.81
CA TRP A 66 11.34 26.09 15.18
C TRP A 66 10.44 25.00 15.75
N ARG A 67 9.60 25.36 16.73
CA ARG A 67 8.57 24.49 17.32
C ARG A 67 7.25 25.23 17.42
N GLU A 68 6.15 24.49 17.45
CA GLU A 68 4.84 25.06 17.70
C GLU A 68 4.85 25.98 18.94
N GLY A 69 4.38 27.22 18.76
CA GLY A 69 4.40 28.26 19.79
C GLY A 69 5.61 29.21 19.74
N ASP A 70 6.65 28.90 18.96
CA ASP A 70 7.70 29.86 18.64
C ASP A 70 7.18 30.99 17.74
N ASN A 71 7.92 32.10 17.67
CA ASN A 71 7.53 33.24 16.84
C ASN A 71 7.38 32.84 15.36
N PHE A 72 6.30 33.31 14.74
CA PHE A 72 6.06 33.21 13.31
C PHE A 72 5.86 34.62 12.72
N PRO A 73 6.49 34.96 11.57
CA PRO A 73 7.36 34.10 10.76
C PRO A 73 8.70 33.81 11.45
N PHE A 74 9.29 32.66 11.13
CA PHE A 74 10.66 32.33 11.50
C PHE A 74 11.64 33.32 10.85
N THR A 75 12.57 33.85 11.65
CA THR A 75 13.59 34.81 11.20
C THR A 75 14.99 34.41 11.67
N GLY A 76 15.70 33.65 10.84
CA GLY A 76 17.13 33.38 10.96
C GLY A 76 17.99 34.36 10.14
N SER A 77 19.30 34.09 10.09
CA SER A 77 20.28 34.95 9.40
C SER A 77 20.29 34.83 7.87
N ASP A 78 19.71 33.77 7.32
CA ASP A 78 19.69 33.47 5.89
C ASP A 78 18.26 33.56 5.35
N ALA A 79 18.01 34.46 4.40
CA ALA A 79 16.67 34.74 3.91
C ALA A 79 16.03 33.58 3.12
N GLN A 80 16.84 32.77 2.42
CA GLN A 80 16.33 31.63 1.65
C GLN A 80 15.96 30.49 2.60
N ASN A 81 16.82 30.17 3.57
CA ASN A 81 16.47 29.22 4.62
C ASN A 81 15.23 29.66 5.40
N ASN A 82 15.06 30.97 5.63
CA ASN A 82 13.85 31.46 6.29
C ASN A 82 12.60 31.21 5.45
N ALA A 83 12.67 31.36 4.13
CA ALA A 83 11.52 31.08 3.25
C ALA A 83 11.13 29.60 3.33
N GLU A 84 12.08 28.68 3.12
CA GLU A 84 11.83 27.24 3.21
C GLU A 84 11.31 26.82 4.60
N VAL A 85 11.87 27.34 5.69
CA VAL A 85 11.38 27.02 7.05
C VAL A 85 9.95 27.55 7.26
N ASN A 86 9.64 28.75 6.79
CA ASN A 86 8.28 29.28 6.88
C ASN A 86 7.29 28.49 6.03
N GLU A 87 7.69 28.02 4.85
CA GLU A 87 6.85 27.20 4.00
C GLU A 87 6.61 25.81 4.61
N LEU A 88 7.64 25.18 5.21
CA LEU A 88 7.45 23.95 5.97
C LEU A 88 6.46 24.12 7.14
N ILE A 89 6.49 25.27 7.82
CA ILE A 89 5.51 25.59 8.86
C ILE A 89 4.12 25.70 8.23
N LEU A 90 3.95 26.48 7.16
CA LEU A 90 2.64 26.71 6.57
C LEU A 90 2.06 25.47 5.87
N GLY A 91 2.80 24.80 4.98
CA GLY A 91 2.34 23.60 4.29
C GLY A 91 1.95 22.46 5.24
N SER A 92 2.71 22.25 6.34
CA SER A 92 2.31 21.29 7.37
C SER A 92 1.05 21.69 8.15
N LEU A 93 0.72 22.99 8.24
CA LEU A 93 -0.57 23.44 8.77
C LEU A 93 -1.71 23.16 7.81
N ASP A 94 -1.49 23.43 6.51
CA ASP A 94 -2.53 23.32 5.50
C ASP A 94 -2.99 21.88 5.37
N ILE A 95 -2.05 20.94 5.23
CA ILE A 95 -2.38 19.51 5.15
C ILE A 95 -3.01 18.99 6.45
N HIS A 96 -2.53 19.42 7.62
CA HIS A 96 -3.17 19.11 8.89
C HIS A 96 -4.62 19.62 8.93
N THR A 97 -4.84 20.86 8.50
CA THR A 97 -6.18 21.49 8.50
C THR A 97 -7.12 20.77 7.53
N LEU A 98 -6.63 20.43 6.33
CA LEU A 98 -7.39 19.70 5.32
C LEU A 98 -7.88 18.35 5.86
N PHE A 99 -6.98 17.52 6.40
CA PHE A 99 -7.37 16.22 6.95
C PHE A 99 -8.20 16.33 8.22
N ALA A 100 -7.92 17.30 9.10
CA ALA A 100 -8.76 17.56 10.26
C ALA A 100 -10.20 17.91 9.84
N ASN A 101 -10.38 18.70 8.79
CA ASN A 101 -11.70 19.07 8.29
C ASN A 101 -12.38 17.88 7.59
N LEU A 102 -11.68 17.18 6.68
CA LEU A 102 -12.21 16.00 5.97
C LEU A 102 -12.66 14.88 6.91
N SER A 103 -11.99 14.75 8.05
CA SER A 103 -12.25 13.74 9.07
C SER A 103 -13.20 14.18 10.19
N ASP A 104 -13.75 15.40 10.13
CA ASP A 104 -14.53 16.01 11.23
C ASP A 104 -13.78 15.97 12.59
N GLY A 105 -12.45 16.10 12.54
CA GLY A 105 -11.57 16.10 13.70
C GLY A 105 -11.11 14.73 14.18
N ASP A 106 -11.41 13.63 13.49
CA ASP A 106 -10.87 12.30 13.84
C ASP A 106 -9.37 12.19 13.51
N PHE A 107 -8.88 12.93 12.50
CA PHE A 107 -7.48 13.02 12.11
C PHE A 107 -6.87 14.39 12.46
N LEU A 108 -6.73 14.66 13.75
CA LEU A 108 -5.92 15.77 14.28
C LEU A 108 -4.46 15.34 14.30
N SER A 109 -3.75 15.57 13.18
CA SER A 109 -2.42 15.02 12.81
C SER A 109 -2.48 13.66 12.10
N TRP A 110 -1.34 13.26 11.54
CA TRP A 110 -1.21 12.19 10.55
C TRP A 110 -1.61 10.79 11.01
N ASN A 111 -1.74 10.54 12.31
CA ASN A 111 -2.12 9.21 12.83
C ASN A 111 -3.42 9.21 13.65
N GLY A 112 -4.21 10.30 13.61
CA GLY A 112 -5.43 10.46 14.40
C GLY A 112 -5.21 10.55 15.92
N ASN A 113 -3.96 10.59 16.39
CA ASN A 113 -3.60 10.59 17.81
C ASN A 113 -2.69 11.77 18.17
N HIS A 114 -2.84 12.91 17.50
CA HIS A 114 -2.10 14.15 17.77
C HIS A 114 -0.58 13.96 17.71
N ALA A 115 -0.10 13.09 16.80
CA ALA A 115 1.33 12.88 16.62
C ALA A 115 2.07 14.18 16.29
N ALA A 116 3.33 14.26 16.74
CA ALA A 116 4.20 15.35 16.37
C ALA A 116 4.53 15.28 14.87
N MET A 117 4.44 16.42 14.21
CA MET A 117 4.78 16.61 12.80
C MET A 117 6.18 17.18 12.68
N HIS A 118 7.15 16.31 12.41
CA HIS A 118 8.56 16.67 12.28
C HIS A 118 8.97 16.78 10.81
N SER A 119 9.50 17.95 10.42
CA SER A 119 10.06 18.16 9.08
C SER A 119 11.52 18.56 9.16
N ILE A 120 12.35 18.00 8.29
CA ILE A 120 13.80 18.24 8.23
C ILE A 120 14.13 19.03 6.96
N GLN A 121 14.48 20.30 7.14
CA GLN A 121 14.97 21.19 6.10
C GLN A 121 16.44 20.91 5.77
N ASN A 122 16.82 21.08 4.50
CA ASN A 122 18.20 20.91 4.03
C ASN A 122 18.77 19.53 4.40
N PHE A 123 17.97 18.49 4.18
CA PHE A 123 18.41 17.11 4.29
C PHE A 123 19.45 16.83 3.19
N VAL A 124 20.47 16.01 3.49
CA VAL A 124 21.57 15.73 2.56
C VAL A 124 21.87 14.24 2.56
N TYR A 125 21.73 13.63 1.39
CA TYR A 125 22.06 12.24 1.10
C TYR A 125 22.37 12.08 -0.40
N ASP A 126 22.68 10.85 -0.83
CA ASP A 126 23.20 10.60 -2.17
C ASP A 126 22.18 10.82 -3.31
N ASP A 127 20.88 10.71 -3.05
CA ASP A 127 19.83 10.90 -4.08
C ASP A 127 19.21 12.32 -4.09
N CYS A 128 19.83 13.31 -3.42
CA CYS A 128 19.41 14.70 -3.61
C CYS A 128 19.63 15.16 -5.08
N PRO A 129 18.75 16.01 -5.64
CA PRO A 129 17.59 16.63 -5.00
C PRO A 129 16.38 15.71 -4.90
N ASN A 130 15.79 15.60 -3.71
CA ASN A 130 14.55 14.87 -3.47
C ASN A 130 13.84 15.35 -2.19
N ALA A 131 12.58 14.96 -2.02
CA ALA A 131 11.84 15.01 -0.77
C ALA A 131 11.23 13.63 -0.49
N PHE A 132 11.05 13.28 0.79
CA PHE A 132 10.47 11.99 1.17
C PHE A 132 9.98 11.95 2.63
N TRP A 133 8.92 11.18 2.87
CA TRP A 133 8.56 10.63 4.18
C TRP A 133 9.34 9.33 4.46
N ASN A 134 9.90 9.21 5.67
CA ASN A 134 10.69 8.03 6.06
C ASN A 134 10.02 7.15 7.14
N GLY A 135 8.71 7.29 7.35
CA GLY A 135 8.00 6.62 8.44
C GLY A 135 7.95 7.40 9.76
N SER A 136 8.72 8.50 9.90
CA SER A 136 8.73 9.31 11.13
C SER A 136 8.85 10.82 10.90
N THR A 137 9.53 11.24 9.84
CA THR A 137 9.77 12.65 9.51
C THR A 137 9.61 12.88 8.01
N THR A 138 9.17 14.07 7.61
CA THR A 138 9.30 14.52 6.21
C THR A 138 10.67 15.18 6.01
N ASN A 139 11.37 14.83 4.95
CA ASN A 139 12.77 15.22 4.70
C ASN A 139 12.86 15.94 3.36
N PHE A 140 13.50 17.12 3.32
CA PHE A 140 13.56 17.95 2.12
C PHE A 140 15.01 18.33 1.81
N CYS A 141 15.52 17.90 0.65
CA CYS A 141 16.75 18.46 0.10
C CYS A 141 16.56 19.97 -0.22
N ILE A 142 17.67 20.69 -0.37
CA ILE A 142 17.64 22.12 -0.71
C ILE A 142 16.82 22.34 -1.99
N GLY A 143 15.87 23.28 -1.95
CA GLY A 143 15.04 23.66 -3.10
C GLY A 143 13.82 22.79 -3.35
N MET A 144 13.62 21.73 -2.57
CA MET A 144 12.44 20.84 -2.68
C MET A 144 11.25 21.28 -1.82
N VAL A 145 11.39 22.34 -1.04
CA VAL A 145 10.28 22.86 -0.23
C VAL A 145 9.38 23.72 -1.12
N ALA A 146 8.23 23.17 -1.48
CA ALA A 146 7.05 23.83 -2.04
C ALA A 146 5.82 23.37 -1.23
N ASP A 147 4.76 24.17 -1.19
CA ASP A 147 3.52 23.89 -0.46
C ASP A 147 2.91 22.52 -0.82
N ASP A 148 2.76 22.25 -2.11
CA ASP A 148 2.22 20.99 -2.62
C ASP A 148 3.15 19.81 -2.29
N ILE A 149 4.47 19.95 -2.46
CA ILE A 149 5.47 18.92 -2.11
C ILE A 149 5.46 18.66 -0.60
N VAL A 150 5.41 19.70 0.24
CA VAL A 150 5.34 19.54 1.70
C VAL A 150 4.08 18.77 2.10
N SER A 151 2.95 19.08 1.46
CA SER A 151 1.67 18.44 1.70
C SER A 151 1.63 17.01 1.14
N HIS A 152 2.27 16.75 0.00
CA HIS A 152 2.49 15.43 -0.59
C HIS A 152 3.26 14.53 0.39
N GLU A 153 4.39 14.99 0.91
CA GLU A 153 5.18 14.20 1.87
C GLU A 153 4.41 13.89 3.16
N TRP A 154 3.64 14.85 3.65
CA TRP A 154 2.79 14.60 4.82
C TRP A 154 1.65 13.63 4.51
N THR A 155 1.13 13.61 3.28
CA THR A 155 0.07 12.69 2.87
C THR A 155 0.53 11.24 2.89
N HIS A 156 1.80 10.92 2.59
CA HIS A 156 2.34 9.58 2.81
C HIS A 156 2.20 9.12 4.28
N ALA A 157 2.34 10.02 5.25
CA ALA A 157 2.12 9.68 6.66
C ALA A 157 0.64 9.35 6.95
N TYR A 158 -0.31 10.08 6.35
CA TYR A 158 -1.73 9.75 6.45
C TYR A 158 -2.02 8.40 5.78
N THR A 159 -1.50 8.15 4.57
CA THR A 159 -1.59 6.87 3.86
C THR A 159 -1.10 5.71 4.72
N MET A 160 0.04 5.86 5.39
CA MET A 160 0.60 4.84 6.29
C MET A 160 -0.32 4.56 7.48
N SER A 161 -0.99 5.57 8.01
CA SER A 161 -1.86 5.44 9.18
C SER A 161 -3.28 4.94 8.89
N THR A 162 -3.71 4.99 7.62
CA THR A 162 -5.05 4.58 7.18
C THR A 162 -5.00 3.20 6.53
N HIS A 163 -4.80 3.15 5.21
CA HIS A 163 -4.86 1.93 4.41
C HIS A 163 -3.50 1.26 4.18
N ALA A 164 -2.40 1.93 4.51
CA ALA A 164 -1.03 1.43 4.41
C ALA A 164 -0.69 0.77 3.04
N LEU A 165 -1.09 1.40 1.92
CA LEU A 165 -0.82 0.92 0.57
C LEU A 165 0.66 0.58 0.38
N PHE A 166 0.93 -0.63 -0.13
CA PHE A 166 2.28 -1.03 -0.48
C PHE A 166 2.85 -0.07 -1.51
N TYR A 167 4.09 0.36 -1.28
CA TYR A 167 4.76 1.29 -2.16
C TYR A 167 5.39 0.58 -3.37
N ARG A 168 4.55 -0.19 -4.07
CA ARG A 168 4.94 -1.01 -5.23
C ARG A 168 3.78 -1.15 -6.21
N VAL A 169 4.10 -1.20 -7.51
CA VAL A 169 3.15 -1.41 -8.63
C VAL A 169 1.87 -0.56 -8.48
N GLN A 170 0.67 -1.13 -8.70
CA GLN A 170 -0.59 -0.36 -8.64
C GLN A 170 -0.93 0.22 -7.25
N PRO A 171 -0.81 -0.51 -6.12
CA PRO A 171 -0.98 0.09 -4.79
C PRO A 171 -0.05 1.28 -4.55
N GLY A 172 1.21 1.20 -5.01
CA GLY A 172 2.18 2.28 -4.86
C GLY A 172 1.84 3.48 -5.75
N ALA A 173 1.37 3.24 -6.97
CA ALA A 173 0.86 4.30 -7.85
C ALA A 173 -0.38 5.01 -7.26
N ILE A 174 -1.23 4.29 -6.54
CA ILE A 174 -2.36 4.90 -5.80
C ILE A 174 -1.83 5.70 -4.59
N ASN A 175 -0.82 5.19 -3.88
CA ASN A 175 -0.16 5.88 -2.77
C ASN A 175 0.40 7.25 -3.22
N GLU A 176 1.19 7.26 -4.30
CA GLU A 176 1.70 8.47 -4.95
C GLU A 176 0.59 9.42 -5.37
N ALA A 177 -0.46 8.90 -6.02
CA ALA A 177 -1.56 9.74 -6.46
C ALA A 177 -2.37 10.34 -5.30
N TYR A 178 -2.55 9.62 -4.19
CA TYR A 178 -3.16 10.25 -3.00
C TYR A 178 -2.32 11.41 -2.48
N SER A 179 -0.99 11.25 -2.47
CA SER A 179 -0.06 12.31 -2.07
C SER A 179 -0.11 13.52 -3.02
N ASP A 180 -0.15 13.30 -4.33
CA ASP A 180 -0.38 14.37 -5.32
C ASP A 180 -1.75 15.03 -5.13
N ILE A 181 -2.81 14.25 -5.00
CA ILE A 181 -4.19 14.73 -4.86
C ILE A 181 -4.34 15.63 -3.64
N PHE A 182 -3.95 15.16 -2.46
CA PHE A 182 -4.11 15.97 -1.24
C PHE A 182 -3.07 17.08 -1.12
N GLY A 183 -1.88 16.88 -1.71
CA GLY A 183 -0.89 17.94 -1.87
C GLY A 183 -1.46 19.13 -2.65
N GLU A 184 -2.00 18.84 -3.83
CA GLU A 184 -2.58 19.84 -4.74
C GLU A 184 -3.91 20.41 -4.25
N ILE A 185 -4.71 19.65 -3.50
CA ILE A 185 -5.88 20.23 -2.81
C ILE A 185 -5.41 21.26 -1.78
N ALA A 186 -4.40 20.94 -0.96
CA ALA A 186 -3.91 21.84 0.06
C ALA A 186 -3.32 23.11 -0.57
N ASP A 187 -2.54 22.95 -1.63
CA ASP A 187 -1.96 24.06 -2.38
C ASP A 187 -3.05 25.02 -2.91
N ARG A 188 -3.99 24.49 -3.69
CA ARG A 188 -5.06 25.29 -4.30
C ARG A 188 -6.02 25.95 -3.30
N LEU A 189 -6.03 25.54 -2.03
CA LEU A 189 -6.83 26.17 -0.98
C LEU A 189 -6.04 27.24 -0.21
N ASN A 190 -4.72 27.18 -0.22
CA ASN A 190 -3.90 28.02 0.65
C ASN A 190 -3.68 29.44 0.09
N GLY A 191 -3.83 29.62 -1.23
CA GLY A 191 -3.69 30.89 -1.94
C GLY A 191 -2.29 31.52 -1.85
N ARG A 192 -1.27 30.69 -1.67
CA ARG A 192 0.15 31.03 -1.71
C ARG A 192 0.68 30.70 -3.10
N GLY A 193 1.98 30.45 -3.20
CA GLY A 193 2.66 30.12 -4.44
C GLY A 193 2.44 30.99 -5.68
N SER A 194 2.68 30.37 -6.83
CA SER A 194 2.61 30.99 -8.16
C SER A 194 1.36 30.64 -8.95
N ASP A 195 0.38 29.97 -8.32
CA ASP A 195 -0.77 29.19 -8.83
C ASP A 195 -1.70 29.94 -9.82
N GLU A 196 -1.44 31.21 -10.10
CA GLU A 196 -2.17 32.01 -11.07
C GLU A 196 -1.53 31.95 -12.47
N PRO A 197 -2.30 31.57 -13.52
CA PRO A 197 -3.76 31.41 -13.51
C PRO A 197 -4.25 30.03 -13.02
N ASP A 198 -5.14 29.99 -12.02
CA ASP A 198 -5.87 28.77 -11.60
C ASP A 198 -7.23 28.72 -12.28
N VAL A 199 -7.24 28.37 -13.57
CA VAL A 199 -8.46 28.24 -14.36
C VAL A 199 -8.66 26.83 -14.86
N ARG A 200 -9.92 26.42 -15.02
CA ARG A 200 -10.25 25.11 -15.61
C ARG A 200 -9.52 24.93 -16.93
N ARG A 201 -8.79 23.82 -17.04
CA ARG A 201 -7.93 23.49 -18.17
C ARG A 201 -8.72 22.97 -19.36
N THR A 202 -8.16 23.14 -20.54
CA THR A 202 -8.69 22.58 -21.78
C THR A 202 -8.40 21.08 -21.86
N ASP A 203 -9.34 20.30 -22.40
CA ASP A 203 -9.18 18.84 -22.56
C ASP A 203 -7.86 18.49 -23.29
N GLY A 204 -6.99 17.74 -22.62
CA GLY A 204 -5.67 17.36 -23.13
C GLY A 204 -4.65 18.51 -23.24
N GLY A 205 -4.92 19.67 -22.63
CA GLY A 205 -4.00 20.81 -22.60
C GLY A 205 -2.75 20.53 -21.78
N CYS A 206 -1.57 20.85 -22.32
CA CYS A 206 -0.29 20.79 -21.61
C CYS A 206 0.16 22.18 -21.17
N PRO A 207 1.08 22.33 -20.20
CA PRO A 207 1.58 23.64 -19.77
C PRO A 207 2.20 24.48 -20.92
N SER A 208 2.66 23.82 -21.98
CA SER A 208 3.17 24.47 -23.19
C SER A 208 2.09 25.08 -24.10
N THR A 209 0.83 24.69 -23.93
CA THR A 209 -0.31 25.12 -24.77
C THR A 209 -1.49 25.70 -23.97
N ASP A 210 -1.54 25.44 -22.67
CA ASP A 210 -2.50 25.93 -21.69
C ASP A 210 -1.69 26.53 -20.54
N SER A 211 -1.89 27.82 -20.25
CA SER A 211 -1.09 28.53 -19.26
C SER A 211 -1.58 28.34 -17.82
N SER A 212 -2.66 27.58 -17.62
CA SER A 212 -3.17 27.31 -16.27
C SER A 212 -2.23 26.43 -15.48
N LEU A 213 -1.96 26.83 -14.23
CA LEU A 213 -1.10 26.08 -13.30
C LEU A 213 -1.86 24.99 -12.54
N ARG A 214 -3.19 25.09 -12.51
CA ARG A 214 -4.10 24.10 -11.95
C ARG A 214 -3.68 22.65 -12.25
N TRP A 215 -3.58 21.83 -11.21
CA TRP A 215 -3.24 20.39 -11.28
C TRP A 215 -1.80 20.10 -11.71
N GLN A 216 -0.85 20.99 -11.41
CA GLN A 216 0.58 20.75 -11.58
C GLN A 216 1.19 20.41 -10.23
N ILE A 217 2.23 19.56 -10.22
CA ILE A 217 2.93 19.18 -8.98
C ILE A 217 4.36 19.73 -9.04
N GLY A 218 4.71 20.57 -8.08
CA GLY A 218 6.03 21.12 -7.79
C GLY A 218 6.41 22.33 -8.63
N GLU A 219 5.45 23.00 -9.26
CA GLU A 219 5.66 24.22 -10.06
C GLU A 219 6.36 25.34 -9.28
N ASP A 220 6.14 25.35 -7.96
CA ASP A 220 6.68 26.32 -7.01
C ASP A 220 8.08 25.95 -6.49
N SER A 221 8.52 24.73 -6.78
CA SER A 221 9.88 24.30 -6.48
C SER A 221 10.89 25.00 -7.38
N VAL A 222 12.16 25.03 -6.96
CA VAL A 222 13.24 25.58 -7.80
C VAL A 222 13.52 24.73 -9.04
N PHE A 223 12.97 23.53 -9.10
CA PHE A 223 13.11 22.58 -10.21
C PHE A 223 11.93 22.66 -11.20
N GLY A 224 10.85 23.34 -10.81
CA GLY A 224 9.59 23.45 -11.55
C GLY A 224 8.78 22.15 -11.51
N THR A 225 7.72 22.12 -12.31
CA THR A 225 6.73 21.04 -12.35
C THR A 225 7.36 19.68 -12.67
N PHE A 226 7.03 18.69 -11.84
CA PHE A 226 7.43 17.29 -12.03
C PHE A 226 6.35 16.47 -12.73
N ARG A 227 5.08 16.68 -12.37
CA ARG A 227 3.92 15.94 -12.89
C ARG A 227 2.77 16.88 -13.22
N ASP A 228 1.92 16.44 -14.13
CA ASP A 228 0.69 17.14 -14.50
C ASP A 228 -0.48 16.18 -14.29
N MET A 229 -1.30 16.42 -13.26
CA MET A 229 -2.42 15.52 -12.96
C MET A 229 -3.58 15.69 -13.94
N TRP A 230 -3.70 16.83 -14.64
CA TRP A 230 -4.74 17.05 -15.64
C TRP A 230 -4.42 16.36 -16.96
N ASN A 231 -3.16 16.38 -17.39
CA ASN A 231 -2.69 15.63 -18.53
C ASN A 231 -1.30 15.03 -18.25
N PRO A 232 -1.26 13.86 -17.58
CA PRO A 232 -0.03 13.13 -17.27
C PRO A 232 0.92 12.96 -18.48
N ALA A 233 0.37 12.90 -19.70
CA ALA A 233 1.16 12.78 -20.92
C ALA A 233 2.10 13.93 -21.23
N CYS A 234 1.90 15.10 -20.62
CA CYS A 234 2.79 16.24 -20.79
C CYS A 234 4.17 15.99 -20.16
N PHE A 235 4.26 15.07 -19.19
CA PHE A 235 5.49 14.70 -18.48
C PHE A 235 5.89 13.23 -18.69
N GLY A 236 5.17 12.51 -19.55
CA GLY A 236 5.51 11.14 -19.96
C GLY A 236 4.66 10.06 -19.28
N ASP A 237 3.79 10.41 -18.34
CA ASP A 237 3.07 9.46 -17.48
C ASP A 237 1.70 9.04 -18.04
N PRO A 238 1.32 7.74 -18.00
CA PRO A 238 0.08 7.24 -18.59
C PRO A 238 -1.17 8.00 -18.12
N THR A 239 -2.12 8.22 -19.05
CA THR A 239 -3.41 8.88 -18.74
C THR A 239 -4.54 7.87 -18.51
N ARG A 240 -4.30 6.58 -18.85
CA ARG A 240 -5.20 5.45 -18.66
C ARG A 240 -4.40 4.14 -18.66
N VAL A 241 -5.00 3.03 -18.23
CA VAL A 241 -4.29 1.75 -18.08
C VAL A 241 -3.73 1.21 -19.40
N SER A 242 -4.45 1.29 -20.52
CA SER A 242 -3.95 0.79 -21.82
C SER A 242 -2.93 1.70 -22.52
N ASP A 243 -2.48 2.77 -21.87
CA ASP A 243 -1.52 3.69 -22.49
C ASP A 243 -0.15 3.02 -22.68
N ASP A 244 0.49 3.25 -23.83
CA ASP A 244 1.82 2.72 -24.16
C ASP A 244 2.92 3.23 -23.19
N ARG A 245 2.61 4.25 -22.40
CA ARG A 245 3.49 4.84 -21.38
C ARG A 245 3.36 4.20 -20.00
N TYR A 246 2.42 3.26 -19.83
CA TYR A 246 2.31 2.48 -18.59
C TYR A 246 3.65 1.79 -18.30
N ALA A 247 4.16 1.98 -17.08
CA ALA A 247 5.42 1.38 -16.65
C ALA A 247 5.20 -0.10 -16.31
N CYS A 248 5.84 -0.98 -17.09
CA CYS A 248 5.74 -2.44 -16.95
C CYS A 248 6.96 -3.08 -16.26
N GLY A 249 8.01 -2.31 -15.97
CA GLY A 249 9.25 -2.80 -15.36
C GLY A 249 9.23 -2.73 -13.83
N GLU A 250 10.32 -3.17 -13.19
CA GLU A 250 10.50 -3.10 -11.74
C GLU A 250 11.14 -1.78 -11.26
N ASP A 251 11.65 -0.96 -12.18
CA ASP A 251 12.19 0.37 -11.88
C ASP A 251 11.11 1.23 -11.20
N ASP A 252 11.52 2.16 -10.34
CA ASP A 252 10.59 3.02 -9.61
C ASP A 252 9.53 2.22 -8.83
N SER A 253 9.96 1.13 -8.19
CA SER A 253 9.11 0.20 -7.46
C SER A 253 7.92 -0.33 -8.28
N GLY A 254 8.11 -0.58 -9.58
CA GLY A 254 7.00 -0.95 -10.46
C GLY A 254 6.29 0.25 -11.10
N GLY A 255 7.00 1.38 -11.22
CA GLY A 255 6.51 2.61 -11.82
C GLY A 255 5.48 3.36 -10.98
N VAL A 256 5.69 3.49 -9.67
CA VAL A 256 4.73 4.14 -8.76
C VAL A 256 4.51 5.62 -9.12
N HIS A 257 5.57 6.37 -9.43
CA HIS A 257 5.45 7.79 -9.82
C HIS A 257 4.96 7.96 -11.26
N THR A 258 5.22 6.99 -12.13
CA THR A 258 4.73 7.01 -13.52
C THR A 258 3.26 6.63 -13.59
N ASN A 259 2.89 5.46 -13.05
CA ASN A 259 1.54 4.94 -13.15
C ASN A 259 0.53 5.71 -12.26
N SER A 260 0.99 6.54 -11.31
CA SER A 260 0.14 7.46 -10.53
C SER A 260 -0.59 8.48 -11.41
N GLY A 261 -0.08 8.76 -12.62
CA GLY A 261 -0.75 9.59 -13.62
C GLY A 261 -2.21 9.16 -13.89
N ILE A 262 -2.51 7.86 -13.81
CA ILE A 262 -3.85 7.32 -14.06
C ILE A 262 -4.84 7.75 -12.94
N PRO A 263 -4.60 7.46 -11.65
CA PRO A 263 -5.44 7.96 -10.55
C PRO A 263 -5.40 9.49 -10.38
N ASN A 264 -4.29 10.15 -10.68
CA ASN A 264 -4.22 11.61 -10.74
C ASN A 264 -5.22 12.17 -11.76
N HIS A 265 -5.20 11.64 -12.99
CA HIS A 265 -6.14 12.07 -14.03
C HIS A 265 -7.58 11.73 -13.68
N ALA A 266 -7.83 10.60 -13.02
CA ALA A 266 -9.16 10.26 -12.53
C ALA A 266 -9.69 11.33 -11.56
N PHE A 267 -8.89 11.75 -10.58
CA PHE A 267 -9.31 12.78 -9.62
C PHE A 267 -9.59 14.13 -10.28
N THR A 268 -8.74 14.56 -11.21
CA THR A 268 -8.92 15.86 -11.89
C THR A 268 -10.15 15.85 -12.81
N LEU A 269 -10.41 14.75 -13.53
CA LEU A 269 -11.64 14.56 -14.31
C LEU A 269 -12.89 14.51 -13.44
N ALA A 270 -12.86 13.80 -12.31
CA ALA A 270 -13.98 13.78 -11.37
C ALA A 270 -14.29 15.20 -10.85
N THR A 271 -13.26 15.98 -10.56
CA THR A 271 -13.39 17.31 -9.98
C THR A 271 -13.86 18.35 -10.99
N ASP A 272 -13.17 18.50 -12.12
CA ASP A 272 -13.41 19.58 -13.08
C ASP A 272 -14.32 19.17 -14.25
N GLY A 273 -14.43 17.88 -14.52
CA GLY A 273 -15.08 17.34 -15.71
C GLY A 273 -14.31 17.65 -17.00
N GLY A 274 -14.74 17.04 -18.10
CA GLY A 274 -14.09 17.18 -19.39
C GLY A 274 -14.38 16.00 -20.31
N GLY A 275 -13.92 16.10 -21.55
CA GLY A 275 -13.96 15.01 -22.51
C GLY A 275 -12.68 14.19 -22.47
N PHE A 276 -12.78 12.91 -22.10
CA PHE A 276 -11.65 11.97 -22.14
C PHE A 276 -12.09 10.57 -22.57
N ASN A 277 -11.27 9.91 -23.38
CA ASN A 277 -11.50 8.53 -23.85
C ASN A 277 -12.94 8.25 -24.35
N ALA A 278 -13.45 9.14 -25.22
CA ALA A 278 -14.81 9.12 -25.76
C ALA A 278 -15.96 9.21 -24.72
N THR A 279 -15.63 9.66 -23.50
CA THR A 279 -16.57 9.86 -22.39
C THR A 279 -16.59 11.34 -22.02
N GLU A 280 -17.79 11.90 -21.89
CA GLU A 280 -17.98 13.26 -21.37
C GLU A 280 -18.37 13.17 -19.89
N ILE A 281 -17.56 13.81 -19.04
CA ILE A 281 -17.69 13.79 -17.58
C ILE A 281 -18.13 15.16 -17.09
N SER A 282 -19.23 15.19 -16.34
CA SER A 282 -19.64 16.39 -15.60
C SER A 282 -18.93 16.42 -14.25
N GLY A 283 -18.04 17.39 -14.06
CA GLY A 283 -17.29 17.53 -12.81
C GLY A 283 -18.20 17.71 -11.60
N ILE A 284 -17.88 17.03 -10.51
CA ILE A 284 -18.65 17.05 -9.26
C ILE A 284 -18.14 18.10 -8.26
N GLY A 285 -16.99 18.74 -8.56
CA GLY A 285 -16.38 19.78 -7.74
C GLY A 285 -15.51 19.27 -6.60
N LEU A 286 -14.58 20.13 -6.18
CA LEU A 286 -13.44 19.80 -5.30
C LEU A 286 -13.88 19.20 -3.97
N THR A 287 -14.85 19.82 -3.27
CA THR A 287 -15.32 19.35 -1.97
C THR A 287 -15.87 17.93 -2.04
N ARG A 288 -16.69 17.62 -3.06
CA ARG A 288 -17.28 16.27 -3.20
C ARG A 288 -16.20 15.24 -3.51
N SER A 289 -15.31 15.53 -4.47
CA SER A 289 -14.21 14.63 -4.83
C SER A 289 -13.30 14.34 -3.64
N ALA A 290 -12.86 15.38 -2.90
CA ALA A 290 -11.98 15.21 -1.76
C ALA A 290 -12.59 14.32 -0.66
N HIS A 291 -13.89 14.48 -0.36
CA HIS A 291 -14.57 13.62 0.61
C HIS A 291 -14.71 12.17 0.15
N ILE A 292 -14.96 11.94 -1.14
CA ILE A 292 -15.06 10.58 -1.70
C ILE A 292 -13.69 9.88 -1.62
N TRP A 293 -12.63 10.57 -2.03
CA TRP A 293 -11.26 10.02 -1.98
C TRP A 293 -10.83 9.76 -0.54
N TRP A 294 -11.10 10.69 0.38
CA TRP A 294 -10.84 10.49 1.81
C TRP A 294 -11.62 9.31 2.39
N ARG A 295 -12.91 9.15 2.03
CA ARG A 295 -13.73 8.04 2.51
C ARG A 295 -13.22 6.69 2.02
N ALA A 296 -12.81 6.59 0.75
CA ALA A 296 -12.17 5.39 0.24
C ALA A 296 -10.86 5.09 0.99
N MET A 297 -10.01 6.12 1.15
CA MET A 297 -8.73 6.03 1.83
C MET A 297 -8.83 5.57 3.29
N SER A 298 -9.79 6.12 4.04
CA SER A 298 -9.88 5.95 5.50
C SER A 298 -10.75 4.78 5.94
N VAL A 299 -11.58 4.21 5.07
CA VAL A 299 -12.59 3.20 5.46
C VAL A 299 -12.54 1.91 4.67
N TYR A 300 -12.21 1.96 3.38
CA TYR A 300 -12.43 0.82 2.50
C TYR A 300 -11.15 0.19 1.97
N GLN A 301 -10.13 1.01 1.69
CA GLN A 301 -8.90 0.54 1.08
C GLN A 301 -7.98 -0.12 2.11
N VAL A 302 -7.13 -1.00 1.61
CA VAL A 302 -6.15 -1.77 2.39
C VAL A 302 -4.83 -1.82 1.64
N ALA A 303 -3.80 -2.39 2.26
CA ALA A 303 -2.43 -2.35 1.74
C ALA A 303 -2.26 -2.89 0.30
N THR A 304 -3.13 -3.81 -0.10
CA THR A 304 -3.10 -4.48 -1.42
C THR A 304 -4.13 -3.97 -2.43
N THR A 305 -4.79 -2.84 -2.17
CA THR A 305 -5.76 -2.25 -3.12
C THR A 305 -5.04 -1.91 -4.44
N ASP A 306 -5.48 -2.54 -5.53
CA ASP A 306 -5.02 -2.31 -6.90
C ASP A 306 -5.95 -1.33 -7.65
N PHE A 307 -5.75 -1.09 -8.95
CA PHE A 307 -6.58 -0.15 -9.71
C PHE A 307 -8.06 -0.58 -9.82
N PRO A 308 -8.40 -1.86 -10.12
CA PRO A 308 -9.79 -2.31 -10.05
C PRO A 308 -10.43 -2.10 -8.67
N ASP A 309 -9.75 -2.51 -7.59
CA ASP A 309 -10.23 -2.32 -6.23
C ASP A 309 -10.40 -0.83 -5.91
N HIS A 310 -9.45 0.03 -6.31
CA HIS A 310 -9.54 1.48 -6.13
C HIS A 310 -10.78 2.06 -6.80
N ALA A 311 -11.06 1.68 -8.06
CA ALA A 311 -12.24 2.13 -8.78
C ALA A 311 -13.54 1.72 -8.09
N ASP A 312 -13.65 0.46 -7.66
CA ASP A 312 -14.83 -0.06 -6.96
C ASP A 312 -15.03 0.62 -5.60
N LEU A 313 -13.94 0.84 -4.85
CA LEU A 313 -13.99 1.43 -3.51
C LEU A 313 -14.24 2.94 -3.53
N ILE A 314 -13.80 3.66 -4.57
CA ILE A 314 -14.15 5.07 -4.80
C ILE A 314 -15.63 5.21 -5.16
N GLU A 315 -16.17 4.30 -5.99
CA GLU A 315 -17.61 4.26 -6.28
C GLU A 315 -18.43 3.95 -5.02
N LEU A 316 -18.00 2.98 -4.21
CA LEU A 316 -18.62 2.65 -2.92
C LEU A 316 -18.58 3.84 -1.95
N ALA A 317 -17.44 4.54 -1.86
CA ALA A 317 -17.32 5.75 -1.07
C ALA A 317 -18.26 6.87 -1.51
N CYS A 318 -18.48 7.02 -2.82
CA CYS A 318 -19.48 7.96 -3.32
C CYS A 318 -20.89 7.57 -2.88
N GLU A 319 -21.25 6.29 -3.01
CA GLU A 319 -22.57 5.79 -2.62
C GLU A 319 -22.84 5.98 -1.12
N ASP A 320 -21.85 5.68 -0.28
CA ASP A 320 -21.94 5.81 1.18
C ASP A 320 -22.17 7.27 1.62
N LEU A 321 -21.57 8.23 0.90
CA LEU A 321 -21.71 9.66 1.19
C LEU A 321 -22.97 10.31 0.61
N ILE A 322 -23.85 9.57 -0.08
CA ILE A 322 -25.08 10.15 -0.65
C ILE A 322 -25.94 10.76 0.46
N GLY A 323 -26.19 12.07 0.35
CA GLY A 323 -27.02 12.81 1.30
C GLY A 323 -26.38 13.10 2.65
N ALA A 324 -25.13 12.65 2.89
CA ALA A 324 -24.37 13.02 4.08
C ALA A 324 -24.00 14.51 4.08
N ASP A 325 -23.87 15.09 5.27
CA ASP A 325 -23.27 16.42 5.42
C ASP A 325 -21.76 16.30 5.16
N LEU A 326 -21.22 17.21 4.36
CA LEU A 326 -19.79 17.33 4.10
C LEU A 326 -19.25 18.54 4.86
N THR A 327 -17.98 18.51 5.22
CA THR A 327 -17.30 19.68 5.77
C THR A 327 -16.72 20.54 4.65
N ASP A 328 -16.55 21.81 4.91
CA ASP A 328 -15.79 22.72 4.07
C ASP A 328 -14.30 22.48 4.30
N LEU A 329 -13.52 22.38 3.22
CA LEU A 329 -12.14 21.90 3.26
C LEU A 329 -11.19 22.83 4.02
N GLU A 330 -11.48 24.14 4.07
CA GLU A 330 -10.67 25.12 4.80
C GLU A 330 -11.19 25.38 6.20
N THR A 331 -12.52 25.46 6.36
CA THR A 331 -13.13 25.96 7.59
C THR A 331 -13.63 24.89 8.54
N GLY A 332 -13.87 23.67 8.05
CA GLY A 332 -14.51 22.59 8.81
C GLY A 332 -16.00 22.81 9.09
N ASP A 333 -16.58 23.93 8.67
CA ASP A 333 -18.02 24.17 8.77
C ASP A 333 -18.79 23.23 7.83
N ILE A 334 -20.09 23.04 8.06
CA ILE A 334 -20.92 22.26 7.14
C ILE A 334 -20.93 22.94 5.76
N SER A 335 -20.40 22.25 4.76
CA SER A 335 -20.40 22.68 3.38
C SER A 335 -21.84 22.72 2.83
N PRO A 336 -22.16 23.64 1.88
CA PRO A 336 -23.42 23.59 1.14
C PRO A 336 -23.46 22.43 0.13
N ASP A 337 -22.34 21.80 -0.20
CA ASP A 337 -22.27 20.70 -1.14
C ASP A 337 -22.86 19.41 -0.57
N ARG A 338 -23.53 18.64 -1.43
CA ARG A 338 -24.07 17.30 -1.11
C ARG A 338 -23.79 16.36 -2.26
N ILE A 339 -23.40 15.13 -1.91
CA ILE A 339 -23.26 14.04 -2.88
C ILE A 339 -24.64 13.46 -3.20
N SER A 340 -24.83 13.07 -4.46
CA SER A 340 -26.09 12.55 -4.98
C SER A 340 -25.78 11.36 -5.88
N ALA A 341 -26.79 10.52 -6.14
CA ALA A 341 -26.64 9.40 -7.07
C ALA A 341 -26.16 9.82 -8.48
N ALA A 342 -26.51 11.03 -8.92
CA ALA A 342 -26.03 11.55 -10.21
C ALA A 342 -24.51 11.80 -10.21
N HIS A 343 -23.94 12.23 -9.08
CA HIS A 343 -22.49 12.41 -8.95
C HIS A 343 -21.76 11.06 -9.02
N CYS A 344 -22.30 10.01 -8.38
CA CYS A 344 -21.68 8.69 -8.42
C CYS A 344 -21.72 8.05 -9.81
N ILE A 345 -22.73 8.38 -10.64
CA ILE A 345 -22.72 8.02 -12.07
C ILE A 345 -21.54 8.68 -12.80
N GLU A 346 -21.19 9.92 -12.49
CA GLU A 346 -20.04 10.60 -13.09
C GLU A 346 -18.71 10.01 -12.59
N ILE A 347 -18.62 9.61 -11.31
CA ILE A 347 -17.46 8.87 -10.79
C ILE A 347 -17.26 7.54 -11.55
N ALA A 348 -18.32 6.76 -11.76
CA ALA A 348 -18.22 5.51 -12.51
C ALA A 348 -17.75 5.72 -13.96
N LYS A 349 -18.16 6.83 -14.59
CA LYS A 349 -17.65 7.22 -15.92
C LYS A 349 -16.16 7.54 -15.88
N VAL A 350 -15.69 8.26 -14.87
CA VAL A 350 -14.26 8.58 -14.69
C VAL A 350 -13.45 7.29 -14.63
N MET A 351 -13.81 6.36 -13.75
CA MET A 351 -13.11 5.08 -13.58
C MET A 351 -13.08 4.26 -14.87
N THR A 352 -14.17 4.31 -15.64
CA THR A 352 -14.24 3.69 -16.97
C THR A 352 -13.32 4.40 -17.98
N ALA A 353 -13.29 5.74 -17.97
CA ALA A 353 -12.53 6.53 -18.94
C ALA A 353 -11.02 6.35 -18.78
N VAL A 354 -10.52 6.25 -17.55
CA VAL A 354 -9.11 5.95 -17.24
C VAL A 354 -8.78 4.45 -17.22
N GLU A 355 -9.77 3.59 -17.48
CA GLU A 355 -9.63 2.15 -17.68
C GLU A 355 -9.12 1.37 -16.46
N MET A 356 -9.36 1.85 -15.24
CA MET A 356 -8.84 1.23 -14.01
C MET A 356 -9.24 -0.24 -13.80
N ARG A 357 -10.32 -0.70 -14.44
CA ARG A 357 -10.77 -2.12 -14.38
C ARG A 357 -10.23 -3.00 -15.50
N LEU A 358 -9.42 -2.45 -16.41
CA LEU A 358 -8.78 -3.24 -17.46
C LEU A 358 -7.41 -3.69 -16.99
N PRO A 359 -6.97 -4.91 -17.33
CA PRO A 359 -5.59 -5.30 -17.14
C PRO A 359 -4.66 -4.50 -18.08
N PRO A 360 -3.40 -4.24 -17.68
CA PRO A 360 -2.38 -3.63 -18.55
C PRO A 360 -1.81 -4.68 -19.52
N ASP A 361 -2.63 -5.14 -20.48
CA ASP A 361 -2.30 -6.21 -21.43
C ASP A 361 -0.98 -5.97 -22.19
N GLN A 362 -0.59 -4.71 -22.41
CA GLN A 362 0.65 -4.33 -23.07
C GLN A 362 1.91 -4.74 -22.30
N CYS A 363 1.80 -4.96 -20.99
CA CYS A 363 2.91 -5.41 -20.16
C CYS A 363 3.16 -6.92 -20.28
N ALA A 364 2.16 -7.69 -20.74
CA ALA A 364 2.22 -9.15 -20.80
C ALA A 364 2.73 -9.77 -19.48
N PHE A 365 2.21 -9.27 -18.36
CA PHE A 365 2.54 -9.81 -17.04
C PHE A 365 2.10 -11.28 -16.95
N GLU A 366 2.97 -12.09 -16.38
CA GLU A 366 2.73 -13.52 -16.19
C GLU A 366 2.64 -13.83 -14.69
N PRO A 367 1.83 -14.83 -14.31
CA PRO A 367 1.85 -15.39 -12.96
C PRO A 367 3.24 -15.87 -12.54
N LEU A 368 3.54 -15.78 -11.24
CA LEU A 368 4.78 -16.32 -10.69
C LEU A 368 4.85 -17.84 -10.87
N LEU A 369 3.71 -18.51 -10.68
CA LEU A 369 3.53 -19.94 -10.86
C LEU A 369 2.75 -20.19 -12.13
N ALA A 370 3.32 -20.93 -13.07
CA ALA A 370 2.66 -21.22 -14.33
C ALA A 370 1.36 -22.01 -14.08
N PRO A 371 0.24 -21.59 -14.69
CA PRO A 371 -1.02 -22.31 -14.57
C PRO A 371 -1.01 -23.59 -15.40
N SER A 372 -2.04 -24.43 -15.21
CA SER A 372 -2.28 -25.65 -16.01
C SER A 372 -1.16 -26.70 -15.92
N PRO A 373 -0.96 -27.31 -14.74
CA PRO A 373 0.06 -28.33 -14.56
C PRO A 373 -0.14 -29.54 -15.50
N PRO A 374 0.94 -30.13 -16.04
CA PRO A 374 0.87 -31.36 -16.81
C PRO A 374 0.22 -32.49 -16.00
N SER A 375 -0.61 -33.30 -16.63
CA SER A 375 -1.16 -34.49 -15.97
C SER A 375 -0.06 -35.51 -15.69
N ILE A 376 0.01 -36.03 -14.47
CA ILE A 376 0.88 -37.15 -14.12
C ILE A 376 0.14 -38.46 -14.46
N PRO A 377 0.58 -39.24 -15.47
CA PRO A 377 -0.21 -40.37 -15.96
C PRO A 377 -0.32 -41.52 -14.96
N GLU A 378 -1.53 -42.09 -14.85
CA GLU A 378 -1.80 -43.32 -14.11
C GLU A 378 -1.38 -43.31 -12.63
N SER A 379 -1.43 -42.17 -11.93
CA SER A 379 -0.88 -42.07 -10.58
C SER A 379 -1.68 -42.76 -9.48
N ARG A 380 -0.98 -43.29 -8.47
CA ARG A 380 -1.55 -43.76 -7.20
C ARG A 380 -1.12 -42.83 -6.09
N VAL A 381 -2.09 -42.31 -5.35
CA VAL A 381 -1.85 -41.51 -4.13
C VAL A 381 -1.36 -42.42 -2.99
N ILE A 382 -0.17 -42.10 -2.47
CA ILE A 382 0.44 -42.72 -1.28
C ILE A 382 0.01 -41.95 -0.03
N PHE A 383 0.09 -40.62 -0.12
CA PHE A 383 -0.27 -39.67 0.92
C PHE A 383 -0.95 -38.46 0.28
N SER A 384 -1.91 -37.87 0.99
CA SER A 384 -2.57 -36.64 0.61
C SER A 384 -2.97 -35.88 1.86
N GLU A 385 -2.72 -34.58 1.85
CA GLU A 385 -3.26 -33.58 2.76
C GLU A 385 -3.93 -32.51 1.90
N ASP A 386 -5.16 -32.11 2.22
CA ASP A 386 -5.89 -31.07 1.49
C ASP A 386 -6.20 -29.84 2.35
N PHE A 387 -5.75 -29.83 3.61
CA PHE A 387 -5.89 -28.72 4.56
C PHE A 387 -7.33 -28.21 4.73
N SER A 388 -8.33 -29.05 4.43
CA SER A 388 -9.75 -28.74 4.67
C SER A 388 -10.10 -28.63 6.17
N THR A 389 -9.20 -29.07 7.04
CA THR A 389 -9.25 -28.88 8.50
C THR A 389 -7.87 -28.61 9.06
N ASP A 390 -7.80 -28.02 10.26
CA ASP A 390 -6.56 -27.77 11.00
C ASP A 390 -5.63 -29.02 11.03
N PRO A 391 -4.46 -28.97 10.36
CA PRO A 391 -3.56 -30.10 10.20
C PRO A 391 -2.66 -30.34 11.42
N PHE A 392 -2.69 -29.48 12.44
CA PHE A 392 -1.75 -29.51 13.57
C PHE A 392 -2.24 -30.36 14.75
N SER A 393 -3.38 -31.02 14.61
CA SER A 393 -3.97 -31.86 15.66
C SER A 393 -4.22 -33.31 15.21
N GLY A 394 -4.02 -34.26 16.12
CA GLY A 394 -4.31 -35.69 15.91
C GLY A 394 -3.10 -36.59 15.58
N ASP A 395 -3.37 -37.85 15.24
CA ASP A 395 -2.36 -38.92 15.09
C ASP A 395 -1.50 -38.80 13.80
N ARG A 396 -1.85 -37.89 12.90
CA ARG A 396 -1.12 -37.54 11.67
C ARG A 396 -0.91 -36.03 11.57
N ALA A 397 -0.73 -35.38 12.72
CA ALA A 397 -0.50 -33.96 12.77
C ALA A 397 0.80 -33.59 12.04
N TRP A 398 0.71 -32.53 11.25
CA TRP A 398 1.88 -31.80 10.78
C TRP A 398 2.55 -31.10 11.97
N SER A 399 3.87 -31.01 11.95
CA SER A 399 4.61 -30.31 13.00
C SER A 399 5.14 -28.98 12.50
N VAL A 400 5.01 -27.96 13.33
CA VAL A 400 5.51 -26.61 13.06
C VAL A 400 6.65 -26.27 14.01
N SER A 401 7.58 -25.45 13.53
CA SER A 401 8.64 -24.87 14.35
C SER A 401 9.20 -23.63 13.66
N ASN A 402 9.92 -22.80 14.41
CA ASN A 402 10.59 -21.62 13.87
C ASN A 402 11.95 -21.40 14.52
N VAL A 403 12.77 -20.60 13.85
CA VAL A 403 14.08 -20.15 14.32
C VAL A 403 14.28 -18.69 13.93
N GLY A 404 14.40 -17.80 14.91
CA GLY A 404 14.81 -16.40 14.71
C GLY A 404 16.33 -16.25 14.63
N VAL A 405 16.79 -15.22 13.93
CA VAL A 405 18.21 -14.85 13.85
C VAL A 405 18.66 -14.13 15.12
N TYR A 406 17.82 -13.26 15.67
CA TYR A 406 18.10 -12.43 16.84
C TYR A 406 17.10 -12.69 17.98
N ASP A 407 17.39 -12.14 19.17
CA ASP A 407 16.58 -12.35 20.38
C ASP A 407 15.23 -11.59 20.32
N GLU A 408 15.17 -10.54 19.50
CA GLU A 408 14.00 -9.69 19.24
C GLU A 408 13.00 -10.25 18.22
N TYR A 409 13.35 -11.33 17.50
CA TYR A 409 12.45 -12.03 16.59
C TYR A 409 11.16 -12.45 17.32
N ASP A 410 10.01 -12.03 16.81
CA ASP A 410 8.70 -12.45 17.32
C ASP A 410 8.39 -13.86 16.80
N PRO A 411 8.42 -14.91 17.66
CA PRO A 411 8.29 -16.29 17.20
C PRO A 411 6.91 -16.55 16.59
N ARG A 412 6.93 -16.93 15.31
CA ARG A 412 5.74 -17.25 14.52
C ARG A 412 5.94 -18.59 13.83
N ASP A 413 4.87 -19.36 13.72
CA ASP A 413 4.84 -20.67 13.07
C ASP A 413 3.96 -20.61 11.82
N TRP A 414 4.03 -21.64 10.97
CA TRP A 414 2.99 -21.90 9.99
C TRP A 414 1.63 -22.02 10.70
N ALA A 415 0.64 -21.31 10.18
CA ALA A 415 -0.73 -21.30 10.66
C ALA A 415 -1.66 -22.08 9.72
N TRP A 416 -2.91 -22.27 10.13
CA TRP A 416 -3.99 -22.77 9.29
C TRP A 416 -5.04 -21.69 9.14
N VAL A 417 -5.49 -21.46 7.91
CA VAL A 417 -6.54 -20.49 7.59
C VAL A 417 -7.73 -21.21 6.96
N ASP A 418 -8.94 -20.77 7.32
CA ASP A 418 -10.22 -21.28 6.79
C ASP A 418 -10.81 -20.40 5.68
N THR A 419 -10.08 -19.36 5.27
CA THR A 419 -10.40 -18.49 4.14
C THR A 419 -9.12 -18.20 3.33
N PRO A 420 -8.58 -19.18 2.60
CA PRO A 420 -7.41 -18.96 1.76
C PRO A 420 -7.70 -18.00 0.60
N PRO A 421 -6.66 -17.47 -0.07
CA PRO A 421 -6.82 -16.65 -1.27
C PRO A 421 -7.71 -17.31 -2.34
N GLU A 422 -8.47 -16.49 -3.07
CA GLU A 422 -9.35 -16.97 -4.14
C GLU A 422 -8.60 -17.85 -5.15
N GLY A 423 -9.25 -18.93 -5.59
CA GLY A 423 -8.65 -19.92 -6.49
C GLY A 423 -8.05 -21.14 -5.79
N SER A 424 -8.03 -21.17 -4.45
CA SER A 424 -7.72 -22.38 -3.67
C SER A 424 -8.70 -23.51 -4.02
N ALA A 425 -8.24 -24.75 -3.95
CA ALA A 425 -9.04 -25.91 -4.27
C ALA A 425 -9.78 -26.51 -3.06
N GLY A 426 -9.55 -25.97 -1.86
CA GLY A 426 -10.14 -26.40 -0.60
C GLY A 426 -10.75 -25.26 0.22
N ASP A 427 -11.35 -25.62 1.36
CA ASP A 427 -11.94 -24.68 2.33
C ASP A 427 -10.89 -24.16 3.35
N GLY A 428 -9.62 -24.57 3.23
CA GLY A 428 -8.54 -24.14 4.11
C GLY A 428 -7.15 -24.37 3.51
N ALA A 429 -6.14 -23.75 4.10
CA ALA A 429 -4.74 -23.86 3.67
C ALA A 429 -3.78 -23.74 4.87
N ALA A 430 -2.59 -24.33 4.74
CA ALA A 430 -1.47 -23.99 5.61
C ALA A 430 -0.83 -22.69 5.11
N PHE A 431 -0.45 -21.79 6.02
CA PHE A 431 0.00 -20.44 5.68
C PHE A 431 1.22 -20.04 6.52
N ALA A 432 2.31 -19.64 5.87
CA ALA A 432 3.41 -18.91 6.49
C ALA A 432 3.31 -17.43 6.14
N ILE A 433 3.24 -16.59 7.18
CA ILE A 433 3.08 -15.15 7.02
C ILE A 433 4.37 -14.47 6.61
N ASP A 434 4.26 -13.58 5.63
CA ASP A 434 5.26 -12.59 5.26
C ASP A 434 4.74 -11.20 5.62
N SER A 435 5.02 -10.78 6.85
CA SER A 435 4.23 -9.74 7.50
C SER A 435 4.72 -8.34 7.17
N VAL A 436 3.77 -7.47 6.81
CA VAL A 436 4.06 -6.09 6.40
C VAL A 436 4.02 -5.09 7.56
N PHE A 437 3.79 -5.58 8.78
CA PHE A 437 3.51 -4.74 9.96
C PHE A 437 4.54 -4.91 11.07
N ILE A 438 5.60 -5.69 10.83
CA ILE A 438 6.60 -6.03 11.85
C ILE A 438 7.99 -5.79 11.31
N GLY A 439 8.88 -5.37 12.21
CA GLY A 439 10.29 -5.21 11.96
C GLY A 439 10.71 -3.84 11.41
N ASP A 440 11.94 -3.44 11.74
CA ASP A 440 12.54 -2.17 11.33
C ASP A 440 13.85 -2.32 10.55
N CYS A 441 14.21 -3.56 10.19
CA CYS A 441 15.45 -3.93 9.49
C CYS A 441 16.73 -3.56 10.26
N ILE A 442 16.65 -3.30 11.58
CA ILE A 442 17.78 -2.87 12.40
C ILE A 442 18.07 -3.91 13.49
N PRO A 443 19.14 -4.70 13.33
CA PRO A 443 19.62 -5.60 14.37
C PRO A 443 19.84 -4.86 15.70
N GLY A 444 19.26 -5.40 16.78
CA GLY A 444 19.27 -4.84 18.12
C GLY A 444 18.14 -3.84 18.41
N SER A 445 17.21 -3.63 17.47
CA SER A 445 15.99 -2.84 17.65
C SER A 445 14.76 -3.73 17.53
N ASP A 446 14.21 -3.91 16.33
CA ASP A 446 13.09 -4.80 16.02
C ASP A 446 13.40 -5.55 14.72
N ASP A 447 14.37 -6.45 14.77
CA ASP A 447 14.75 -7.28 13.62
C ASP A 447 13.95 -8.59 13.62
N GLN A 448 13.26 -8.85 12.51
CA GLN A 448 12.33 -9.97 12.37
C GLN A 448 12.84 -11.11 11.48
N SER A 449 14.15 -11.18 11.19
CA SER A 449 14.70 -12.24 10.36
C SER A 449 14.56 -13.60 11.02
N GLY A 450 14.08 -14.58 10.26
CA GLY A 450 13.84 -15.91 10.78
C GLY A 450 13.37 -16.89 9.73
N VAL A 451 13.09 -18.11 10.16
CA VAL A 451 12.59 -19.17 9.29
C VAL A 451 11.52 -20.00 10.01
N MET A 452 10.42 -20.23 9.29
CA MET A 452 9.30 -21.05 9.71
C MET A 452 9.31 -22.38 8.97
N TYR A 453 9.10 -23.47 9.70
CA TYR A 453 9.12 -24.82 9.17
C TYR A 453 7.76 -25.49 9.36
N LEU A 454 7.29 -26.13 8.29
CA LEU A 454 6.16 -27.04 8.28
C LEU A 454 6.61 -28.42 7.82
N ASP A 455 6.58 -29.38 8.74
CA ASP A 455 7.03 -30.76 8.50
C ASP A 455 5.84 -31.70 8.40
N SER A 456 5.81 -32.52 7.34
CA SER A 456 4.81 -33.55 7.15
C SER A 456 4.95 -34.66 8.20
N PRO A 457 3.89 -35.44 8.46
CA PRO A 457 4.04 -36.75 9.08
C PRO A 457 5.02 -37.62 8.27
N PRO A 458 5.70 -38.60 8.89
CA PRO A 458 6.51 -39.56 8.14
C PRO A 458 5.65 -40.40 7.18
N VAL A 459 6.06 -40.47 5.92
CA VAL A 459 5.37 -41.22 4.86
C VAL A 459 6.32 -42.24 4.24
N THR A 460 5.92 -43.51 4.17
CA THR A 460 6.72 -44.57 3.51
C THR A 460 6.34 -44.69 2.04
N ILE A 461 7.32 -44.58 1.14
CA ILE A 461 7.15 -44.84 -0.31
C ILE A 461 6.85 -46.33 -0.51
N LEU A 462 5.94 -46.69 -1.41
CA LEU A 462 5.53 -48.08 -1.56
C LEU A 462 6.65 -48.89 -2.24
N GLU A 463 6.82 -50.14 -1.82
CA GLU A 463 7.78 -51.07 -2.43
C GLU A 463 7.28 -51.64 -3.77
N THR A 464 6.86 -50.78 -4.69
CA THR A 464 6.36 -51.17 -6.03
C THR A 464 7.47 -51.19 -7.08
N GLY A 465 8.63 -50.61 -6.77
CA GLY A 465 9.73 -50.42 -7.72
C GLY A 465 9.48 -49.29 -8.71
N ARG A 466 8.52 -48.40 -8.40
CA ARG A 466 8.12 -47.26 -9.22
C ARG A 466 8.65 -45.96 -8.63
N GLU A 467 8.71 -44.93 -9.47
CA GLU A 467 9.12 -43.59 -9.08
C GLU A 467 8.02 -42.90 -8.27
N ALA A 468 8.43 -42.18 -7.22
CA ALA A 468 7.57 -41.36 -6.41
C ALA A 468 7.71 -39.88 -6.79
N PHE A 469 6.60 -39.15 -6.72
CA PHE A 469 6.53 -37.73 -7.01
C PHE A 469 5.89 -36.99 -5.84
N LEU A 470 6.46 -35.83 -5.49
CA LEU A 470 5.82 -34.87 -4.61
C LEU A 470 5.07 -33.86 -5.49
N VAL A 471 3.80 -33.64 -5.17
CA VAL A 471 2.93 -32.67 -5.85
C VAL A 471 2.31 -31.78 -4.79
N PHE A 472 2.34 -30.47 -4.97
CA PHE A 472 1.68 -29.55 -4.04
C PHE A 472 1.12 -28.34 -4.77
N ASP A 473 -0.09 -27.94 -4.38
CA ASP A 473 -0.70 -26.70 -4.83
C ASP A 473 -0.29 -25.59 -3.87
N HIS A 474 0.09 -24.43 -4.39
CA HIS A 474 0.58 -23.34 -3.55
C HIS A 474 0.34 -21.98 -4.19
N TYR A 475 0.29 -20.97 -3.33
CA TYR A 475 0.22 -19.56 -3.69
C TYR A 475 1.38 -18.85 -2.99
N VAL A 476 2.07 -17.97 -3.71
CA VAL A 476 3.25 -17.26 -3.21
C VAL A 476 3.13 -15.79 -3.54
N ALA A 477 3.25 -14.93 -2.53
CA ALA A 477 3.33 -13.49 -2.66
C ALA A 477 4.24 -12.97 -1.54
N THR A 478 5.50 -12.70 -1.87
CA THR A 478 6.55 -12.33 -0.90
C THR A 478 7.35 -11.13 -1.35
N GLU A 479 8.16 -10.55 -0.45
CA GLU A 479 9.18 -9.62 -0.89
C GLU A 479 10.19 -10.32 -1.82
N GLY A 480 10.29 -9.83 -3.05
CA GLY A 480 11.01 -10.51 -4.13
C GLY A 480 12.53 -10.55 -3.89
N MET A 481 13.09 -11.75 -3.88
CA MET A 481 14.49 -12.07 -3.57
C MET A 481 14.93 -11.78 -2.12
N TRP A 482 14.09 -11.22 -1.27
CA TRP A 482 14.41 -11.00 0.15
C TRP A 482 13.83 -12.14 0.98
N ASP A 483 12.55 -12.42 0.78
CA ASP A 483 11.79 -13.47 1.44
C ASP A 483 11.43 -14.59 0.49
N GLY A 484 11.25 -15.80 1.03
CA GLY A 484 10.84 -16.89 0.17
C GLY A 484 10.82 -18.27 0.80
N GLY A 485 10.17 -19.17 0.07
CA GLY A 485 9.94 -20.54 0.46
C GLY A 485 10.78 -21.54 -0.31
N LEU A 486 11.26 -22.59 0.35
CA LEU A 486 11.86 -23.75 -0.30
C LEU A 486 11.38 -25.06 0.33
N VAL A 487 11.61 -26.16 -0.38
CA VAL A 487 11.19 -27.49 0.05
C VAL A 487 12.42 -28.34 0.34
N GLU A 488 12.41 -28.97 1.51
CA GLU A 488 13.44 -29.89 1.98
C GLU A 488 12.86 -31.29 2.24
N ILE A 489 13.71 -32.30 2.20
CA ILE A 489 13.32 -33.69 2.46
C ILE A 489 14.31 -34.37 3.39
N SER A 490 13.77 -35.09 4.37
CA SER A 490 14.51 -36.03 5.22
C SER A 490 14.12 -37.44 4.81
N VAL A 491 15.10 -38.31 4.59
CA VAL A 491 14.89 -39.71 4.19
C VAL A 491 15.52 -40.61 5.24
N GLU A 492 14.75 -41.54 5.82
CA GLU A 492 15.19 -42.43 6.90
C GLU A 492 15.77 -41.67 8.13
N GLY A 493 15.22 -40.49 8.42
CA GLY A 493 15.64 -39.65 9.54
C GLY A 493 17.02 -38.99 9.37
N ARG A 494 17.56 -38.97 8.14
CA ARG A 494 18.76 -38.19 7.80
C ARG A 494 18.47 -36.68 7.91
N PRO A 495 19.51 -35.82 8.03
CA PRO A 495 19.32 -34.37 7.98
C PRO A 495 18.55 -33.94 6.73
N PHE A 496 17.71 -32.92 6.86
CA PHE A 496 16.98 -32.34 5.74
C PHE A 496 17.95 -31.85 4.66
N LEU A 497 17.59 -32.13 3.41
CA LEU A 497 18.27 -31.66 2.22
C LEU A 497 17.28 -30.91 1.34
N GLU A 498 17.70 -29.77 0.79
CA GLU A 498 16.91 -29.03 -0.20
C GLU A 498 16.63 -29.91 -1.43
N LEU A 499 15.38 -29.88 -1.91
CA LEU A 499 15.03 -30.49 -3.19
C LEU A 499 15.75 -29.73 -4.32
N PRO A 500 16.59 -30.38 -5.12
CA PRO A 500 17.38 -29.69 -6.13
C PRO A 500 16.47 -29.17 -7.27
N LEU A 501 16.79 -28.01 -7.83
CA LEU A 501 16.05 -27.42 -8.95
C LEU A 501 15.82 -28.40 -10.11
N SER A 502 16.79 -29.29 -10.38
CA SER A 502 16.72 -30.30 -11.45
C SER A 502 15.68 -31.40 -11.22
N SER A 503 15.11 -31.51 -10.02
CA SER A 503 14.07 -32.48 -9.68
C SER A 503 12.65 -31.98 -9.96
N PHE A 504 12.48 -30.67 -10.13
CA PHE A 504 11.19 -30.07 -10.47
C PHE A 504 10.85 -30.33 -11.94
N LEU A 505 9.68 -30.92 -12.16
CA LEU A 505 9.11 -31.19 -13.48
C LEU A 505 8.20 -30.05 -13.94
N PHE A 506 7.64 -29.30 -12.99
CA PHE A 506 6.76 -28.17 -13.24
C PHE A 506 6.79 -27.20 -12.04
N ASN A 507 6.77 -25.89 -12.32
CA ASN A 507 6.96 -24.79 -11.36
C ASN A 507 8.13 -25.01 -10.37
N PRO A 508 9.39 -24.93 -10.85
CA PRO A 508 10.54 -24.89 -9.95
C PRO A 508 10.57 -23.58 -9.14
N TYR A 509 11.51 -23.48 -8.20
CA TYR A 509 11.85 -22.23 -7.52
C TYR A 509 12.02 -21.08 -8.53
N SER A 510 11.46 -19.91 -8.20
CA SER A 510 11.37 -18.77 -9.14
C SER A 510 12.71 -18.06 -9.29
N LEU A 511 13.37 -17.72 -8.18
CA LEU A 511 14.61 -16.94 -8.16
C LEU A 511 15.53 -17.37 -7.00
N ILE A 512 16.74 -16.80 -6.99
CA ILE A 512 17.69 -16.92 -5.88
C ILE A 512 17.47 -15.74 -4.94
N LEU A 513 17.35 -16.00 -3.64
CA LEU A 513 17.33 -14.94 -2.63
C LEU A 513 18.66 -14.18 -2.64
N LYS A 514 18.60 -12.87 -2.50
CA LYS A 514 19.77 -11.99 -2.33
C LYS A 514 20.70 -12.53 -1.27
N ASN A 515 22.00 -12.30 -1.43
CA ASN A 515 22.97 -12.79 -0.48
C ASN A 515 23.02 -11.88 0.75
N THR A 516 23.61 -12.39 1.83
CA THR A 516 23.94 -11.57 3.01
C THR A 516 24.87 -10.40 2.67
N SER A 517 25.66 -10.50 1.58
CA SER A 517 26.49 -9.38 1.11
C SER A 517 25.69 -8.24 0.48
N ASP A 518 24.46 -8.53 0.05
CA ASP A 518 23.53 -7.57 -0.54
C ASP A 518 22.60 -6.95 0.52
N GLY A 519 22.80 -7.31 1.80
CA GLY A 519 22.01 -6.83 2.93
C GLY A 519 20.91 -7.80 3.39
N ASN A 520 20.70 -8.94 2.72
CA ASN A 520 19.63 -9.86 3.09
C ASN A 520 20.03 -10.72 4.32
N ASP A 521 19.36 -10.50 5.44
CA ASP A 521 19.57 -11.21 6.71
C ASP A 521 18.66 -12.44 6.90
N ASN A 522 17.81 -12.74 5.92
CA ASN A 522 17.03 -13.98 5.85
C ASN A 522 17.95 -15.22 6.01
N PRO A 523 17.64 -16.17 6.91
CA PRO A 523 18.41 -17.41 7.06
C PRO A 523 18.56 -18.24 5.78
N LEU A 524 17.70 -18.04 4.78
CA LEU A 524 17.73 -18.71 3.49
C LEU A 524 18.45 -17.92 2.38
N ALA A 525 19.04 -16.76 2.70
CA ALA A 525 19.77 -15.90 1.77
C ALA A 525 20.76 -16.68 0.88
N GLY A 526 20.78 -16.37 -0.42
CA GLY A 526 21.63 -17.04 -1.42
C GLY A 526 21.14 -18.41 -1.91
N ARG A 527 19.97 -18.89 -1.45
CA ARG A 527 19.35 -20.17 -1.89
C ARG A 527 18.29 -19.92 -2.96
N TRP A 528 17.99 -20.96 -3.74
CA TRP A 528 16.80 -20.94 -4.60
C TRP A 528 15.54 -20.99 -3.74
N ALA A 529 14.55 -20.18 -4.09
CA ALA A 529 13.29 -20.11 -3.39
C ALA A 529 12.13 -19.78 -4.34
N PHE A 530 10.92 -20.12 -3.93
CA PHE A 530 9.72 -19.44 -4.38
C PHE A 530 9.67 -18.07 -3.70
N THR A 531 9.89 -17.03 -4.48
CA THR A 531 9.99 -15.64 -4.01
C THR A 531 9.39 -14.69 -5.04
N GLY A 532 8.76 -13.62 -4.56
CA GLY A 532 8.05 -12.62 -5.35
C GLY A 532 6.54 -12.85 -5.39
N SER A 533 5.89 -12.20 -6.36
CA SER A 533 4.45 -12.21 -6.61
C SER A 533 4.17 -12.28 -8.12
N ASP A 534 2.90 -12.30 -8.53
CA ASP A 534 2.54 -12.25 -9.95
C ASP A 534 3.00 -10.92 -10.56
N GLY A 535 3.37 -10.94 -11.86
CA GLY A 535 3.87 -9.75 -12.54
C GLY A 535 2.91 -8.56 -12.43
N GLY A 536 3.44 -7.38 -12.11
CA GLY A 536 2.63 -6.16 -11.98
C GLY A 536 1.66 -6.15 -10.79
N SER A 537 1.76 -7.12 -9.87
CA SER A 537 0.84 -7.31 -8.76
C SER A 537 1.59 -7.50 -7.44
N VAL A 538 0.95 -7.12 -6.34
CA VAL A 538 1.37 -7.47 -4.98
C VAL A 538 0.72 -8.78 -4.50
N ARG A 539 -0.14 -9.38 -5.33
CA ARG A 539 -0.79 -10.67 -5.08
C ARG A 539 -0.12 -11.75 -5.93
N GLY A 540 -0.24 -12.99 -5.49
CA GLY A 540 0.12 -14.17 -6.27
C GLY A 540 -1.11 -14.80 -6.92
N SER A 541 -0.91 -15.99 -7.45
CA SER A 541 -1.98 -16.90 -7.85
C SER A 541 -1.62 -18.34 -7.51
N TRP A 542 -2.65 -19.19 -7.41
CA TRP A 542 -2.47 -20.61 -7.14
C TRP A 542 -1.86 -21.33 -8.34
N GLY A 543 -0.76 -22.03 -8.10
CA GLY A 543 -0.13 -22.94 -9.04
C GLY A 543 0.19 -24.29 -8.41
N GLN A 544 0.64 -25.25 -9.21
CA GLN A 544 1.07 -26.56 -8.72
C GLN A 544 2.55 -26.74 -9.01
N SER A 545 3.30 -27.23 -8.02
CA SER A 545 4.66 -27.72 -8.20
C SER A 545 4.66 -29.23 -8.28
N GLN A 546 5.47 -29.79 -9.19
CA GLN A 546 5.63 -31.24 -9.36
C GLN A 546 7.12 -31.59 -9.28
N VAL A 547 7.49 -32.49 -8.37
CA VAL A 547 8.87 -32.88 -8.11
C VAL A 547 9.03 -34.39 -8.27
N SER A 548 10.00 -34.81 -9.08
CA SER A 548 10.50 -36.18 -9.12
C SER A 548 11.35 -36.45 -7.88
N LEU A 549 11.09 -37.56 -7.19
CA LEU A 549 11.94 -38.03 -6.09
C LEU A 549 12.96 -39.09 -6.55
N ASP A 550 13.11 -39.31 -7.87
CA ASP A 550 14.11 -40.24 -8.39
C ASP A 550 15.52 -39.82 -7.98
N GLY A 551 16.31 -40.78 -7.50
CA GLY A 551 17.63 -40.54 -6.94
C GLY A 551 17.66 -39.79 -5.61
N ILE A 552 16.51 -39.33 -5.08
CA ILE A 552 16.39 -38.65 -3.77
C ILE A 552 15.91 -39.62 -2.70
N ALA A 553 14.82 -40.35 -2.98
CA ALA A 553 14.24 -41.34 -2.08
C ALA A 553 13.84 -42.61 -2.86
N ALA A 554 14.16 -43.78 -2.32
CA ALA A 554 13.91 -45.07 -2.94
C ALA A 554 12.60 -45.72 -2.44
N PRO A 555 12.00 -46.63 -3.22
CA PRO A 555 10.87 -47.46 -2.77
C PRO A 555 11.14 -48.15 -1.43
N GLY A 556 10.20 -48.05 -0.50
CA GLY A 556 10.31 -48.57 0.87
C GLY A 556 10.95 -47.63 1.89
N GLU A 557 11.60 -46.53 1.45
CA GLU A 557 12.13 -45.53 2.38
C GLU A 557 10.99 -44.64 2.93
N THR A 558 11.16 -44.21 4.18
CA THR A 558 10.29 -43.25 4.86
C THR A 558 10.85 -41.85 4.71
N VAL A 559 10.00 -40.94 4.24
CA VAL A 559 10.32 -39.53 4.00
C VAL A 559 9.53 -38.60 4.92
N VAL A 560 10.12 -37.46 5.23
CA VAL A 560 9.45 -36.29 5.82
C VAL A 560 9.70 -35.12 4.87
N ILE A 561 8.64 -34.46 4.43
CA ILE A 561 8.71 -33.27 3.59
C ILE A 561 8.64 -32.05 4.50
N ARG A 562 9.52 -31.08 4.26
CA ARG A 562 9.58 -29.82 4.99
C ARG A 562 9.37 -28.66 4.03
N PHE A 563 8.44 -27.77 4.36
CA PHE A 563 8.30 -26.48 3.71
C PHE A 563 8.93 -25.44 4.64
N ALA A 564 10.05 -24.88 4.21
CA ALA A 564 10.80 -23.87 4.95
C ALA A 564 10.52 -22.50 4.33
N PHE A 565 10.01 -21.56 5.12
CA PHE A 565 9.75 -20.19 4.69
C PHE A 565 10.64 -19.24 5.48
N GLY A 566 11.56 -18.59 4.79
CA GLY A 566 12.50 -17.64 5.37
C GLY A 566 12.02 -16.21 5.15
N VAL A 567 12.20 -15.39 6.17
CA VAL A 567 11.89 -13.96 6.18
C VAL A 567 13.11 -13.16 6.64
N ASP A 568 13.25 -11.95 6.11
CA ASP A 568 14.29 -10.99 6.45
C ASP A 568 13.84 -10.09 7.64
N GLY A 569 14.64 -9.07 7.97
CA GLY A 569 14.52 -8.26 9.18
C GLY A 569 13.27 -7.38 9.28
N CYS A 570 12.49 -7.22 8.21
CA CYS A 570 11.34 -6.31 8.17
C CYS A 570 10.33 -6.64 7.05
N ASN A 571 9.29 -5.81 6.92
CA ASN A 571 8.31 -5.74 5.81
C ASN A 571 8.28 -6.89 4.79
N GLY A 572 7.26 -7.74 4.86
CA GLY A 572 6.94 -8.71 3.82
C GLY A 572 5.91 -8.21 2.79
N LEU A 573 5.14 -9.15 2.23
CA LEU A 573 4.01 -8.87 1.34
C LEU A 573 2.69 -9.54 1.78
N ASP A 574 2.66 -10.87 1.82
CA ASP A 574 1.50 -11.67 2.25
C ASP A 574 1.98 -13.02 2.81
N GLY A 575 2.62 -13.82 1.96
CA GLY A 575 3.37 -15.00 2.37
C GLY A 575 3.21 -16.20 1.45
N TRP A 576 3.26 -17.40 2.05
CA TRP A 576 3.22 -18.67 1.34
C TRP A 576 2.09 -19.55 1.85
N TYR A 577 1.15 -19.86 0.96
CA TYR A 577 0.05 -20.77 1.23
C TYR A 577 0.29 -22.12 0.56
N LEU A 578 -0.06 -23.20 1.25
CA LEU A 578 -0.04 -24.56 0.76
C LEU A 578 -1.44 -25.16 0.83
N ASP A 579 -1.83 -25.76 -0.28
CA ASP A 579 -3.02 -26.57 -0.45
C ASP A 579 -2.61 -27.90 -1.12
N ARG A 580 -3.39 -28.95 -0.93
CA ARG A 580 -3.22 -30.26 -1.58
C ARG A 580 -1.75 -30.73 -1.71
N VAL A 581 -1.14 -31.20 -0.62
CA VAL A 581 0.17 -31.85 -0.67
C VAL A 581 0.00 -33.36 -0.84
N GLN A 582 0.58 -33.92 -1.91
CA GLN A 582 0.48 -35.32 -2.25
C GLN A 582 1.83 -35.97 -2.52
N LEU A 583 1.97 -37.19 -2.03
CA LEU A 583 3.00 -38.12 -2.50
C LEU A 583 2.32 -39.17 -3.36
N ILE A 584 2.77 -39.33 -4.61
CA ILE A 584 2.15 -40.24 -5.58
C ILE A 584 3.20 -41.12 -6.26
N GLU A 585 2.79 -42.27 -6.81
CA GLU A 585 3.61 -43.15 -7.66
C GLU A 585 3.01 -43.25 -9.06
N ASP A 586 3.82 -43.50 -10.09
CA ASP A 586 3.31 -43.80 -11.44
C ASP A 586 2.52 -45.14 -11.51
N GLY A 587 1.64 -45.30 -12.50
CA GLY A 587 1.00 -46.57 -12.90
C GLY A 587 -0.25 -47.09 -12.13
N PRO A 588 -1.13 -47.89 -12.77
CA PRO A 588 -2.38 -48.36 -12.17
C PRO A 588 -2.14 -49.34 -10.99
N PRO A 589 -3.13 -49.52 -10.10
CA PRO A 589 -3.06 -50.51 -9.03
C PRO A 589 -2.83 -51.91 -9.62
N PRO A 590 -2.02 -52.77 -8.98
CA PRO A 590 -1.76 -54.12 -9.49
C PRO A 590 -3.10 -54.86 -9.66
N ARG A 591 -3.34 -55.40 -10.88
CA ARG A 591 -4.48 -56.27 -11.13
C ARG A 591 -4.47 -57.39 -10.08
N GLN A 592 -5.51 -57.46 -9.25
CA GLN A 592 -5.69 -58.60 -8.34
C GLN A 592 -5.58 -59.87 -9.16
N GLY A 593 -4.53 -60.65 -8.91
CA GLY A 593 -4.27 -61.89 -9.62
C GLY A 593 -5.50 -62.79 -9.52
N SER A 594 -6.05 -63.17 -10.66
CA SER A 594 -7.08 -64.19 -10.72
C SER A 594 -6.54 -65.44 -10.04
N GLY A 595 -7.10 -65.74 -8.87
CA GLY A 595 -6.86 -66.99 -8.19
C GLY A 595 -7.09 -68.12 -9.17
N ARG A 596 -6.03 -68.89 -9.45
CA ARG A 596 -6.16 -70.24 -9.99
C ARG A 596 -6.98 -71.05 -8.97
N SER A 597 -8.28 -71.12 -9.17
CA SER A 597 -9.06 -72.23 -8.63
C SER A 597 -8.78 -73.45 -9.50
N GLY A 598 -8.01 -74.39 -8.95
CA GLY A 598 -8.01 -75.76 -9.43
C GLY A 598 -9.38 -76.39 -9.20
N GLY A 599 -9.80 -77.21 -10.16
CA GLY A 599 -11.07 -77.94 -10.19
C GLY A 599 -11.38 -78.38 -11.60
#